data_AF-A0A955BTM8-F1
#
_entry.id   AF-A0A955BTM8-F1
#
_cell.length_a   1.000
_cell.length_b   1.000
_cell.length_c   1.000
_cell.angle_alpha   90.00
_cell.angle_beta   90.00
_cell.angle_gamma   90.00
#
_symmetry.space_group_name_H-M   'P 1'
#
loop_
_entity.id
_entity.type
_entity.pdbx_description
1 polymer ?
#
loop_
_entity_poly.entity_id
_entity_poly.type
_entity_poly.pdbx_seq_one_letter_code
_entity_poly.pdbx_strand_id
1 'polypeptide(L)'
;MRIPYTRALAGLALSTAVAFAATAFAAPTGGFLAILNEGSSFGDSPRTIGFYDAADLSGGPLFSVFIGYERPGNFRELSAITSDPATGDVYVLGFDSGVPGFVDDIGTVDTSDDDTNGDYDLYKIDFQSLYSHWETNFKGTDARTSALVDEFSPAPNVPGSATAASMMDYVTYAAPSSDPNFTHAPAHSNAVVLNSAISKIGEVNHNQNSDSTFYQVDLEYIGDGQLLMLDDSNELTSNDNAANDHAFRLINRVSSSPGAATSDNDQGGYNNTTTESWESHRIGLINLDTADGVPVGHSEPQDSAYYLDSATGVRGAWVAESDGGGDDIAFFEFDAAGTSLGYRPFTTGNTAFALDNDPFTNPASNDGRADKIFVDADTGDLIIIESSFSDAVPTEPGVIRREVVSYDNGSGEIQFGAWSEKVVLNPVKDPASEAGVFFERGYFSAYDSVNDQVYFYEPGSSPDFEMDVYVLDLATGVTTSYLDVDESINLFFGGSNPSLGDKGTFFFLGGTEFDVADFDEDGDVDSADLATWKASFGVNGGGDTDADGDTDGADFLTWQRHYTGAIAPVGAVPEPGSAVLALASLCGLAFAVRRRR
;
A
#
# COMPACT_ATOMS: atom_id res chain seq x y z
N MET A 1 -49.11 -55.29 31.28
CA MET A 1 -48.68 -53.89 31.45
C MET A 1 -47.17 -53.87 31.58
N ARG A 2 -46.47 -53.61 30.46
CA ARG A 2 -45.03 -53.27 30.35
C ARG A 2 -44.82 -52.93 28.86
N ILE A 3 -44.68 -51.65 28.56
CA ILE A 3 -44.35 -51.11 27.23
C ILE A 3 -42.83 -50.92 27.20
N PRO A 4 -42.12 -51.34 26.14
CA PRO A 4 -40.67 -51.15 26.03
C PRO A 4 -40.31 -49.78 25.43
N TYR A 5 -39.14 -49.31 25.83
CA TYR A 5 -38.47 -48.06 25.50
C TYR A 5 -38.20 -47.88 23.99
N THR A 6 -38.59 -46.74 23.44
CA THR A 6 -38.11 -46.21 22.14
C THR A 6 -36.77 -45.50 22.33
N ARG A 7 -35.74 -45.95 21.59
CA ARG A 7 -34.47 -45.23 21.42
C ARG A 7 -34.67 -44.13 20.36
N ALA A 8 -34.32 -42.90 20.69
CA ALA A 8 -34.20 -41.80 19.74
C ALA A 8 -32.92 -41.97 18.89
N LEU A 9 -33.08 -41.91 17.58
CA LEU A 9 -31.98 -41.78 16.61
C LEU A 9 -31.67 -40.29 16.48
N ALA A 10 -30.48 -39.87 16.90
CA ALA A 10 -29.93 -38.56 16.56
C ALA A 10 -29.44 -38.61 15.10
N GLY A 11 -30.06 -37.82 14.23
CA GLY A 11 -29.58 -37.60 12.86
C GLY A 11 -28.40 -36.64 12.90
N LEU A 12 -27.23 -37.13 12.51
CA LEU A 12 -26.06 -36.30 12.22
C LEU A 12 -26.31 -35.64 10.85
N ALA A 13 -26.57 -34.33 10.82
CA ALA A 13 -26.57 -33.56 9.58
C ALA A 13 -25.12 -33.31 9.19
N LEU A 14 -24.68 -33.98 8.12
CA LEU A 14 -23.36 -33.77 7.52
C LEU A 14 -23.49 -32.55 6.59
N SER A 15 -23.09 -31.37 7.06
CA SER A 15 -22.92 -30.19 6.21
C SER A 15 -21.74 -30.45 5.27
N THR A 16 -22.02 -30.64 3.99
CA THR A 16 -21.01 -30.67 2.94
C THR A 16 -20.62 -29.22 2.65
N ALA A 17 -19.49 -28.78 3.19
CA ALA A 17 -18.81 -27.60 2.66
C ALA A 17 -18.37 -27.97 1.23
N VAL A 18 -18.99 -27.33 0.24
CA VAL A 18 -18.49 -27.37 -1.13
C VAL A 18 -17.29 -26.44 -1.14
N ALA A 19 -16.09 -27.00 -0.96
CA ALA A 19 -14.88 -26.31 -1.36
C ALA A 19 -14.93 -26.18 -2.88
N PHE A 20 -15.15 -24.96 -3.38
CA PHE A 20 -14.85 -24.66 -4.78
C PHE A 20 -13.35 -24.86 -4.95
N ALA A 21 -12.96 -25.83 -5.77
CA ALA A 21 -11.61 -25.87 -6.29
C ALA A 21 -11.47 -24.63 -7.18
N ALA A 22 -10.82 -23.58 -6.66
CA ALA A 22 -10.40 -22.46 -7.45
C ALA A 22 -9.51 -23.02 -8.57
N THR A 23 -9.97 -22.97 -9.81
CA THR A 23 -9.06 -23.00 -10.94
C THR A 23 -8.17 -21.78 -10.75
N ALA A 24 -6.88 -21.99 -10.48
CA ALA A 24 -5.91 -20.90 -10.44
C ALA A 24 -5.95 -20.23 -11.81
N PHE A 25 -6.54 -19.05 -11.87
CA PHE A 25 -6.50 -18.19 -13.06
C PHE A 25 -5.11 -17.58 -13.15
N ALA A 26 -4.73 -17.13 -14.35
CA ALA A 26 -3.52 -16.34 -14.49
C ALA A 26 -3.68 -15.08 -13.63
N ALA A 27 -2.64 -14.73 -12.88
CA ALA A 27 -2.60 -13.48 -12.12
C ALA A 27 -2.88 -12.30 -13.08
N PRO A 28 -3.60 -11.25 -12.63
CA PRO A 28 -3.63 -10.00 -13.39
C PRO A 28 -2.20 -9.52 -13.66
N THR A 29 -1.99 -8.93 -14.84
CA THR A 29 -0.70 -8.36 -15.25
C THR A 29 -0.93 -7.00 -15.85
N GLY A 30 -0.02 -6.05 -15.62
CA GLY A 30 -0.12 -4.66 -16.05
C GLY A 30 -0.09 -3.68 -14.88
N GLY A 31 -0.13 -2.40 -15.22
CA GLY A 31 -0.22 -1.30 -14.26
C GLY A 31 -1.66 -1.06 -13.83
N PHE A 32 -1.86 -0.81 -12.54
CA PHE A 32 -3.16 -0.51 -11.96
C PHE A 32 -3.04 0.71 -11.04
N LEU A 33 -4.13 1.47 -11.00
CA LEU A 33 -4.27 2.62 -10.11
C LEU A 33 -5.42 2.35 -9.14
N ALA A 34 -5.16 2.46 -7.85
CA ALA A 34 -6.18 2.42 -6.81
C ALA A 34 -6.36 3.84 -6.25
N ILE A 35 -7.54 4.42 -6.41
CA ILE A 35 -7.87 5.78 -5.95
C ILE A 35 -8.93 5.68 -4.86
N LEU A 36 -8.58 6.18 -3.68
CA LEU A 36 -9.48 6.40 -2.56
C LEU A 36 -10.33 7.66 -2.81
N ASN A 37 -11.65 7.48 -2.87
CA ASN A 37 -12.62 8.56 -2.96
C ASN A 37 -13.24 8.88 -1.58
N GLU A 38 -13.04 10.10 -1.09
CA GLU A 38 -13.52 10.55 0.23
C GLU A 38 -14.80 11.40 0.22
N GLY A 39 -15.45 11.53 -0.93
CA GLY A 39 -16.63 12.39 -1.11
C GLY A 39 -17.79 12.09 -0.15
N SER A 40 -18.52 13.14 0.27
CA SER A 40 -19.62 13.09 1.24
C SER A 40 -21.01 13.37 0.64
N SER A 41 -21.12 13.65 -0.66
CA SER A 41 -22.33 14.18 -1.29
C SER A 41 -22.67 13.54 -2.65
N PHE A 42 -23.78 12.79 -2.71
CA PHE A 42 -24.55 12.36 -3.89
C PHE A 42 -23.79 11.68 -5.04
N GLY A 43 -23.54 10.39 -4.86
CA GLY A 43 -23.18 9.37 -5.87
C GLY A 43 -23.18 8.00 -5.18
N ASP A 44 -23.06 6.89 -5.92
CA ASP A 44 -22.96 5.53 -5.33
C ASP A 44 -21.53 5.23 -4.77
N SER A 45 -20.61 6.19 -4.90
CA SER A 45 -19.15 6.07 -4.68
C SER A 45 -18.52 6.71 -3.42
N PRO A 46 -19.24 7.29 -2.44
CA PRO A 46 -18.56 7.89 -1.28
C PRO A 46 -17.83 6.82 -0.47
N ARG A 47 -16.58 7.09 -0.05
CA ARG A 47 -15.74 6.20 0.77
C ARG A 47 -15.48 4.84 0.11
N THR A 48 -15.12 4.88 -1.17
CA THR A 48 -14.73 3.70 -1.95
C THR A 48 -13.30 3.82 -2.44
N ILE A 49 -12.67 2.68 -2.72
CA ILE A 49 -11.44 2.64 -3.52
C ILE A 49 -11.82 2.15 -4.91
N GLY A 50 -11.67 3.00 -5.91
CA GLY A 50 -11.82 2.66 -7.32
C GLY A 50 -10.52 2.08 -7.87
N PHE A 51 -10.63 0.95 -8.57
CA PHE A 51 -9.50 0.31 -9.24
C PHE A 51 -9.58 0.55 -10.74
N TYR A 52 -8.49 1.04 -11.33
CA TYR A 52 -8.41 1.39 -12.74
C TYR A 52 -7.30 0.58 -13.42
N ASP A 53 -7.53 0.20 -14.68
CA ASP A 53 -6.48 -0.30 -15.56
C ASP A 53 -5.72 0.91 -16.12
N ALA A 54 -4.43 1.04 -15.79
CA ALA A 54 -3.63 2.17 -16.21
C ALA A 54 -3.47 2.24 -17.75
N ALA A 55 -3.63 1.10 -18.45
CA ALA A 55 -3.58 1.06 -19.91
C ALA A 55 -4.89 1.52 -20.58
N ASP A 56 -6.01 1.62 -19.85
CA ASP A 56 -7.31 2.06 -20.36
C ASP A 56 -8.10 2.86 -19.31
N LEU A 57 -7.51 3.96 -18.84
CA LEU A 57 -8.19 4.90 -17.95
C LEU A 57 -9.49 5.48 -18.55
N SER A 58 -9.60 5.51 -19.89
CA SER A 58 -10.81 5.95 -20.60
C SER A 58 -12.01 5.02 -20.43
N GLY A 59 -11.77 3.77 -20.03
CA GLY A 59 -12.80 2.79 -19.69
C GLY A 59 -13.49 3.04 -18.35
N GLY A 60 -12.93 3.93 -17.52
CA GLY A 60 -13.35 4.14 -16.13
C GLY A 60 -12.85 3.03 -15.18
N PRO A 61 -13.32 2.99 -13.91
CA PRO A 61 -12.89 1.97 -12.98
C PRO A 61 -13.38 0.56 -13.37
N LEU A 62 -12.51 -0.43 -13.17
CA LEU A 62 -12.82 -1.84 -13.30
C LEU A 62 -13.93 -2.24 -12.31
N PHE A 63 -13.70 -1.91 -11.04
CA PHE A 63 -14.60 -2.08 -9.92
C PHE A 63 -14.20 -1.14 -8.79
N SER A 64 -15.05 -1.04 -7.77
CA SER A 64 -14.69 -0.36 -6.52
C SER A 64 -14.89 -1.25 -5.31
N VAL A 65 -14.24 -0.90 -4.21
CA VAL A 65 -14.41 -1.54 -2.91
C VAL A 65 -14.90 -0.51 -1.90
N PHE A 66 -16.02 -0.79 -1.26
CA PHE A 66 -16.58 0.06 -0.21
C PHE A 66 -15.97 -0.28 1.16
N ILE A 67 -15.46 0.74 1.85
CA ILE A 67 -14.71 0.56 3.12
C ILE A 67 -15.63 0.62 4.35
N GLY A 68 -16.90 1.01 4.20
CA GLY A 68 -17.86 0.96 5.30
C GLY A 68 -18.01 2.27 6.07
N TYR A 69 -19.00 2.27 6.96
CA TYR A 69 -19.22 3.27 8.00
C TYR A 69 -18.68 2.73 9.32
N GLU A 70 -18.24 3.63 10.21
CA GLU A 70 -17.96 3.29 11.61
C GLU A 70 -19.26 2.94 12.33
N ARG A 71 -20.28 3.79 12.13
CA ARG A 71 -21.64 3.61 12.65
C ARG A 71 -22.65 4.17 11.66
N PRO A 72 -23.94 3.79 11.73
CA PRO A 72 -24.95 4.36 10.85
C PRO A 72 -24.99 5.90 10.90
N GLY A 73 -24.51 6.55 9.83
CA GLY A 73 -24.45 8.01 9.73
C GLY A 73 -23.12 8.66 10.13
N ASN A 74 -22.12 7.89 10.59
CA ASN A 74 -20.73 8.33 10.76
C ASN A 74 -19.81 7.58 9.80
N PHE A 75 -19.12 8.30 8.92
CA PHE A 75 -18.24 7.70 7.93
C PHE A 75 -16.87 7.42 8.53
N ARG A 76 -16.19 6.37 8.07
CA ARG A 76 -14.78 6.16 8.40
C ARG A 76 -13.94 7.30 7.85
N GLU A 77 -13.09 7.90 8.68
CA GLU A 77 -12.07 8.85 8.26
C GLU A 77 -10.81 8.12 7.82
N LEU A 78 -10.70 7.90 6.51
CA LEU A 78 -9.53 7.30 5.89
C LEU A 78 -8.41 8.34 5.82
N SER A 79 -7.17 7.89 5.96
CA SER A 79 -6.01 8.78 6.07
C SER A 79 -4.94 8.48 5.02
N ALA A 80 -4.62 7.20 4.80
CA ALA A 80 -3.56 6.77 3.89
C ALA A 80 -3.88 5.48 3.15
N ILE A 81 -3.24 5.30 1.99
CA ILE A 81 -3.34 4.12 1.13
C ILE A 81 -1.96 3.76 0.57
N THR A 82 -1.66 2.47 0.47
CA THR A 82 -0.47 1.95 -0.19
C THR A 82 -0.76 0.58 -0.80
N SER A 83 0.14 0.03 -1.60
CA SER A 83 -0.03 -1.25 -2.26
C SER A 83 1.22 -2.10 -2.17
N ASP A 84 1.02 -3.41 -2.01
CA ASP A 84 2.03 -4.42 -2.25
C ASP A 84 2.25 -4.54 -3.77
N PRO A 85 3.43 -4.20 -4.31
CA PRO A 85 3.67 -4.23 -5.75
C PRO A 85 3.71 -5.66 -6.32
N ALA A 86 3.99 -6.68 -5.50
CA ALA A 86 4.08 -8.07 -5.94
C ALA A 86 2.70 -8.72 -6.10
N THR A 87 1.76 -8.39 -5.21
CA THR A 87 0.43 -9.01 -5.16
C THR A 87 -0.69 -8.08 -5.63
N GLY A 88 -0.47 -6.77 -5.58
CA GLY A 88 -1.46 -5.73 -5.81
C GLY A 88 -2.39 -5.52 -4.61
N ASP A 89 -2.13 -6.21 -3.49
CA ASP A 89 -2.93 -6.05 -2.28
C ASP A 89 -2.83 -4.61 -1.78
N VAL A 90 -3.99 -3.99 -1.51
CA VAL A 90 -4.06 -2.60 -1.08
C VAL A 90 -4.27 -2.53 0.42
N TYR A 91 -3.45 -1.71 1.07
CA TYR A 91 -3.50 -1.43 2.50
C TYR A 91 -4.02 -0.01 2.72
N VAL A 92 -4.89 0.15 3.73
CA VAL A 92 -5.53 1.43 4.02
C VAL A 92 -5.54 1.65 5.51
N LEU A 93 -5.17 2.84 5.96
CA LEU A 93 -5.35 3.29 7.34
C LEU A 93 -6.56 4.21 7.44
N GLY A 94 -7.40 3.97 8.44
CA GLY A 94 -8.44 4.90 8.86
C GLY A 94 -8.37 5.16 10.35
N PHE A 95 -8.70 6.37 10.77
CA PHE A 95 -8.90 6.66 12.19
C PHE A 95 -10.10 5.87 12.73
N ASP A 96 -10.02 5.44 13.99
CA ASP A 96 -11.15 4.85 14.72
C ASP A 96 -11.76 5.88 15.69
N SER A 97 -13.04 6.19 15.54
CA SER A 97 -13.81 6.94 16.56
C SER A 97 -14.19 6.04 17.75
N GLY A 98 -13.18 5.62 18.52
CA GLY A 98 -13.32 4.66 19.61
C GLY A 98 -12.34 4.87 20.78
N VAL A 99 -12.77 4.53 22.00
CA VAL A 99 -11.86 4.43 23.14
C VAL A 99 -11.07 3.12 23.02
N PRO A 100 -9.73 3.13 23.07
CA PRO A 100 -8.93 1.93 22.85
C PRO A 100 -9.31 0.77 23.75
N GLY A 101 -9.43 -0.41 23.16
CA GLY A 101 -9.75 -1.65 23.87
C GLY A 101 -11.23 -1.83 24.26
N PHE A 102 -12.15 -0.99 23.74
CA PHE A 102 -13.59 -1.21 23.82
C PHE A 102 -14.18 -1.41 22.42
N VAL A 103 -14.98 -2.47 22.24
CA VAL A 103 -15.89 -2.55 21.09
C VAL A 103 -16.87 -1.41 21.22
N ASP A 104 -16.97 -0.56 20.21
CA ASP A 104 -18.08 0.36 20.15
C ASP A 104 -19.39 -0.45 20.13
N ASP A 105 -20.13 -0.39 21.23
CA ASP A 105 -21.39 -1.10 21.35
C ASP A 105 -22.40 -0.31 20.52
N ILE A 106 -22.84 -0.90 19.40
CA ILE A 106 -23.77 -0.44 18.34
C ILE A 106 -25.10 0.21 18.85
N GLY A 107 -25.28 0.39 20.16
CA GLY A 107 -26.50 0.90 20.79
C GLY A 107 -26.35 2.00 21.84
N THR A 108 -25.15 2.46 22.22
CA THR A 108 -25.05 3.65 23.07
C THR A 108 -24.75 4.87 22.23
N VAL A 109 -25.71 5.79 22.21
CA VAL A 109 -25.53 7.18 21.80
C VAL A 109 -24.56 7.81 22.80
N ASP A 110 -23.27 7.47 22.70
CA ASP A 110 -22.25 8.29 23.30
C ASP A 110 -22.03 9.48 22.35
N THR A 111 -22.15 10.67 22.91
CA THR A 111 -22.14 11.94 22.18
C THR A 111 -20.83 12.70 22.38
N SER A 112 -19.86 12.08 23.04
CA SER A 112 -18.48 12.51 22.96
C SER A 112 -17.84 11.71 21.82
N ASP A 113 -17.80 12.32 20.63
CA ASP A 113 -16.64 12.16 19.74
C ASP A 113 -15.42 12.25 20.65
N ASP A 114 -14.72 11.14 20.83
CA ASP A 114 -13.39 11.14 21.41
C ASP A 114 -12.43 10.65 20.34
N ASP A 115 -12.36 11.41 19.24
CA ASP A 115 -11.41 11.27 18.14
C ASP A 115 -9.95 11.55 18.59
N THR A 116 -9.69 11.58 19.90
CA THR A 116 -8.44 12.05 20.49
C THR A 116 -7.75 11.02 21.38
N ASN A 117 -8.27 9.79 21.43
CA ASN A 117 -7.68 8.70 22.22
C ASN A 117 -7.48 7.40 21.43
N GLY A 118 -7.71 7.34 20.11
CA GLY A 118 -7.83 6.10 19.33
C GLY A 118 -6.53 5.49 18.79
N ASP A 119 -6.66 4.30 18.23
CA ASP A 119 -5.73 3.60 17.35
C ASP A 119 -6.11 3.84 15.86
N TYR A 120 -5.26 3.42 14.92
CA TYR A 120 -5.65 3.34 13.51
C TYR A 120 -6.17 1.95 13.17
N ASP A 121 -7.29 1.91 12.45
CA ASP A 121 -7.76 0.72 11.78
C ASP A 121 -6.93 0.45 10.51
N LEU A 122 -6.28 -0.71 10.46
CA LEU A 122 -5.56 -1.18 9.27
C LEU A 122 -6.44 -2.16 8.48
N TYR A 123 -6.72 -1.79 7.24
CA TYR A 123 -7.50 -2.57 6.29
C TYR A 123 -6.63 -3.16 5.20
N LYS A 124 -7.09 -4.30 4.67
CA LYS A 124 -6.50 -4.95 3.50
C LYS A 124 -7.58 -5.34 2.49
N ILE A 125 -7.29 -5.07 1.22
CA ILE A 125 -8.05 -5.53 0.06
C ILE A 125 -7.19 -6.53 -0.71
N ASP A 126 -7.70 -7.75 -0.88
CA ASP A 126 -7.09 -8.78 -1.73
C ASP A 126 -7.46 -8.49 -3.20
N PHE A 127 -6.60 -7.72 -3.86
CA PHE A 127 -6.85 -7.24 -5.22
C PHE A 127 -6.96 -8.39 -6.20
N GLN A 128 -6.05 -9.36 -6.13
CA GLN A 128 -6.01 -10.48 -7.07
C GLN A 128 -7.28 -11.32 -7.03
N SER A 129 -7.80 -11.61 -5.83
CA SER A 129 -9.06 -12.34 -5.65
C SER A 129 -10.25 -11.56 -6.22
N LEU A 130 -10.33 -10.25 -5.96
CA LEU A 130 -11.41 -9.41 -6.45
C LEU A 130 -11.36 -9.20 -7.97
N TYR A 131 -10.18 -8.95 -8.52
CA TYR A 131 -9.96 -8.86 -9.96
C TYR A 131 -10.38 -10.15 -10.64
N SER A 132 -9.95 -11.32 -10.13
CA SER A 132 -10.31 -12.63 -10.68
C SER A 132 -11.82 -12.87 -10.64
N HIS A 133 -12.47 -12.47 -9.54
CA HIS A 133 -13.93 -12.55 -9.41
C HIS A 133 -14.62 -11.61 -10.41
N TRP A 134 -14.15 -10.38 -10.55
CA TRP A 134 -14.70 -9.40 -11.49
C TRP A 134 -14.55 -9.85 -12.93
N GLU A 135 -13.35 -10.27 -13.33
CA GLU A 135 -13.05 -10.73 -14.67
C GLU A 135 -13.91 -11.93 -15.06
N THR A 136 -14.14 -12.85 -14.12
CA THR A 136 -14.96 -14.05 -14.38
C THR A 136 -16.44 -13.73 -14.55
N ASN A 137 -16.97 -12.79 -13.76
CA ASN A 137 -18.41 -12.62 -13.61
C ASN A 137 -18.98 -11.38 -14.30
N PHE A 138 -18.16 -10.35 -14.51
CA PHE A 138 -18.63 -9.03 -14.93
C PHE A 138 -17.94 -8.51 -16.18
N LYS A 139 -16.61 -8.66 -16.34
CA LYS A 139 -15.86 -8.09 -17.48
C LYS A 139 -16.52 -8.36 -18.83
N GLY A 140 -16.86 -7.29 -19.55
CA GLY A 140 -17.53 -7.34 -20.86
C GLY A 140 -18.99 -7.81 -20.84
N THR A 141 -19.62 -7.89 -19.67
CA THR A 141 -21.04 -8.26 -19.48
C THR A 141 -21.81 -7.12 -18.82
N ASP A 142 -23.15 -7.21 -18.80
CA ASP A 142 -24.00 -6.23 -18.11
C ASP A 142 -24.28 -6.70 -16.68
N ALA A 143 -23.50 -6.18 -15.72
CA ALA A 143 -23.58 -6.47 -14.29
C ALA A 143 -25.00 -6.27 -13.73
N ARG A 144 -25.79 -5.33 -14.28
CA ARG A 144 -27.18 -5.07 -13.87
C ARG A 144 -28.13 -6.22 -14.17
N THR A 145 -27.72 -7.15 -15.04
CA THR A 145 -28.46 -8.37 -15.36
C THR A 145 -27.98 -9.58 -14.56
N SER A 146 -26.90 -9.43 -13.80
CA SER A 146 -26.33 -10.50 -12.99
C SER A 146 -27.19 -10.79 -11.76
N ALA A 147 -27.31 -12.07 -11.42
CA ALA A 147 -27.96 -12.51 -10.18
C ALA A 147 -27.05 -12.36 -8.94
N LEU A 148 -25.78 -11.97 -9.15
CA LEU A 148 -24.81 -11.73 -8.06
C LEU A 148 -24.90 -10.31 -7.50
N VAL A 149 -25.48 -9.39 -8.27
CA VAL A 149 -25.75 -8.02 -7.84
C VAL A 149 -27.02 -8.00 -7.00
N ASP A 150 -27.03 -7.23 -5.91
CA ASP A 150 -28.20 -7.07 -5.06
C ASP A 150 -29.40 -6.54 -5.87
N GLU A 151 -30.54 -7.23 -5.82
CA GLU A 151 -31.75 -6.90 -6.60
C GLU A 151 -32.40 -5.55 -6.17
N PHE A 152 -32.05 -5.05 -4.99
CA PHE A 152 -32.52 -3.76 -4.47
C PHE A 152 -31.55 -2.61 -4.73
N SER A 153 -30.41 -2.92 -5.35
CA SER A 153 -29.39 -1.95 -5.72
C SER A 153 -29.91 -1.04 -6.84
N PRO A 154 -29.77 0.30 -6.74
CA PRO A 154 -30.10 1.20 -7.83
C PRO A 154 -29.21 0.91 -9.06
N ALA A 155 -29.69 1.27 -10.26
CA ALA A 155 -28.82 1.30 -11.44
C ALA A 155 -27.65 2.28 -11.18
N PRO A 156 -26.45 2.00 -11.71
CA PRO A 156 -25.25 2.76 -11.37
C PRO A 156 -25.41 4.26 -11.61
N ASN A 157 -25.29 5.05 -10.53
CA ASN A 157 -24.68 6.37 -10.65
C ASN A 157 -23.18 6.12 -10.71
N VAL A 158 -22.70 5.99 -11.93
CA VAL A 158 -21.29 5.79 -12.23
C VAL A 158 -20.52 7.02 -11.73
N PRO A 159 -19.38 6.86 -11.03
CA PRO A 159 -18.44 7.96 -10.85
C PRO A 159 -18.01 8.48 -12.24
N GLY A 160 -18.45 9.69 -12.60
CA GLY A 160 -18.10 10.38 -13.83
C GLY A 160 -19.01 10.17 -15.07
N SER A 161 -18.72 10.92 -16.14
CA SER A 161 -19.50 11.06 -17.39
C SER A 161 -19.47 9.85 -18.33
N ALA A 162 -18.82 8.75 -17.95
CA ALA A 162 -19.04 7.46 -18.58
C ALA A 162 -20.49 7.04 -18.32
N THR A 163 -21.38 7.38 -19.27
CA THR A 163 -22.80 7.13 -19.12
C THR A 163 -23.03 5.70 -18.62
N ALA A 164 -24.01 5.46 -17.74
CA ALA A 164 -24.36 4.12 -17.28
C ALA A 164 -24.61 3.08 -18.42
N ALA A 165 -24.61 3.50 -19.68
CA ALA A 165 -24.64 2.66 -20.87
C ALA A 165 -23.27 2.14 -21.36
N SER A 166 -22.13 2.74 -20.98
CA SER A 166 -20.78 2.28 -21.35
C SER A 166 -20.12 1.40 -20.29
N MET A 167 -20.32 1.68 -19.00
CA MET A 167 -19.77 0.89 -17.88
C MET A 167 -20.71 -0.24 -17.45
N MET A 168 -20.93 -1.17 -18.37
CA MET A 168 -21.88 -2.26 -18.16
C MET A 168 -21.38 -3.28 -17.13
N ASP A 169 -20.07 -3.43 -16.99
CA ASP A 169 -19.40 -4.43 -16.17
C ASP A 169 -18.93 -3.91 -14.80
N TYR A 170 -19.21 -2.65 -14.47
CA TYR A 170 -18.84 -2.06 -13.19
C TYR A 170 -19.68 -2.60 -12.02
N VAL A 171 -19.00 -2.89 -10.92
CA VAL A 171 -19.60 -3.30 -9.64
C VAL A 171 -18.86 -2.67 -8.47
N THR A 172 -19.57 -2.54 -7.35
CA THR A 172 -18.98 -2.15 -6.06
C THR A 172 -19.00 -3.34 -5.11
N TYR A 173 -17.82 -3.79 -4.70
CA TYR A 173 -17.67 -4.83 -3.69
C TYR A 173 -17.82 -4.25 -2.29
N ALA A 174 -18.48 -5.00 -1.41
CA ALA A 174 -18.61 -4.64 0.00
C ALA A 174 -18.50 -5.88 0.88
N ALA A 175 -18.02 -5.68 2.11
CA ALA A 175 -18.12 -6.70 3.15
C ALA A 175 -19.60 -6.95 3.54
N PRO A 176 -19.93 -8.13 4.09
CA PRO A 176 -21.29 -8.43 4.55
C PRO A 176 -21.73 -7.50 5.67
N SER A 177 -23.00 -7.10 5.68
CA SER A 177 -23.57 -6.27 6.77
C SER A 177 -23.62 -7.00 8.13
N SER A 178 -23.31 -8.30 8.16
CA SER A 178 -23.15 -9.08 9.38
C SER A 178 -21.74 -9.01 9.96
N ASP A 179 -20.79 -8.45 9.21
CA ASP A 179 -19.45 -8.18 9.71
C ASP A 179 -19.51 -7.01 10.70
N PRO A 180 -19.11 -7.20 11.97
CA PRO A 180 -19.16 -6.14 12.96
C PRO A 180 -18.23 -4.96 12.64
N ASN A 181 -17.22 -5.16 11.80
CA ASN A 181 -16.28 -4.09 11.39
C ASN A 181 -16.82 -3.24 10.24
N PHE A 182 -17.84 -3.70 9.52
CA PHE A 182 -18.32 -3.02 8.33
C PHE A 182 -19.82 -2.80 8.45
N THR A 183 -20.21 -1.59 8.87
CA THR A 183 -21.60 -1.17 8.74
C THR A 183 -21.79 -0.52 7.37
N HIS A 184 -22.88 -0.82 6.68
CA HIS A 184 -23.20 -0.20 5.38
C HIS A 184 -24.70 0.06 5.23
N ALA A 185 -25.02 1.15 4.53
CA ALA A 185 -26.39 1.45 4.14
C ALA A 185 -26.77 0.58 2.91
N PRO A 186 -28.03 0.13 2.77
CA PRO A 186 -28.45 -0.79 1.71
C PRO A 186 -28.52 -0.17 0.30
N ALA A 187 -27.75 0.87 -0.02
CA ALA A 187 -27.95 1.69 -1.22
C ALA A 187 -26.65 2.06 -1.96
N HIS A 188 -25.86 1.07 -2.34
CA HIS A 188 -24.86 1.23 -3.41
C HIS A 188 -25.38 0.59 -4.68
N SER A 189 -25.13 1.20 -5.83
CA SER A 189 -25.43 0.62 -7.14
C SER A 189 -24.52 -0.55 -7.51
N ASN A 190 -25.05 -1.53 -8.23
CA ASN A 190 -24.36 -2.76 -8.62
C ASN A 190 -23.57 -3.44 -7.48
N ALA A 191 -24.11 -3.39 -6.25
CA ALA A 191 -23.41 -3.89 -5.07
C ALA A 191 -23.26 -5.42 -5.10
N VAL A 192 -22.05 -5.90 -4.82
CA VAL A 192 -21.70 -7.32 -4.69
C VAL A 192 -21.09 -7.56 -3.31
N VAL A 193 -21.77 -8.37 -2.50
CA VAL A 193 -21.32 -8.68 -1.15
C VAL A 193 -20.41 -9.90 -1.16
N LEU A 194 -19.15 -9.72 -0.75
CA LEU A 194 -18.18 -10.81 -0.59
C LEU A 194 -17.52 -10.72 0.78
N ASN A 195 -17.42 -11.84 1.49
CA ASN A 195 -16.73 -11.91 2.78
C ASN A 195 -15.25 -11.49 2.70
N SER A 196 -14.65 -11.57 1.51
CA SER A 196 -13.24 -11.24 1.25
C SER A 196 -13.07 -9.93 0.49
N ALA A 197 -14.11 -9.08 0.42
CA ALA A 197 -14.00 -7.79 -0.27
C ALA A 197 -12.97 -6.86 0.39
N ILE A 198 -13.01 -6.82 1.71
CA ILE A 198 -12.10 -6.03 2.54
C ILE A 198 -12.05 -6.67 3.92
N SER A 199 -10.89 -6.63 4.57
CA SER A 199 -10.70 -7.14 5.93
C SER A 199 -10.06 -6.08 6.82
N LYS A 200 -10.58 -5.89 8.03
CA LYS A 200 -9.87 -5.19 9.10
C LYS A 200 -8.80 -6.14 9.65
N ILE A 201 -7.55 -5.92 9.27
CA ILE A 201 -6.43 -6.81 9.60
C ILE A 201 -5.70 -6.38 10.87
N GLY A 202 -5.78 -5.11 11.27
CA GLY A 202 -5.08 -4.60 12.45
C GLY A 202 -5.76 -3.39 13.06
N GLU A 203 -5.32 -3.09 14.27
CA GLU A 203 -5.62 -1.90 15.06
C GLU A 203 -4.27 -1.45 15.63
N VAL A 204 -3.68 -0.40 15.09
CA VAL A 204 -2.27 -0.05 15.33
C VAL A 204 -2.13 1.27 16.06
N ASN A 205 -1.25 1.32 17.05
CA ASN A 205 -1.06 2.52 17.86
C ASN A 205 -0.33 3.64 17.10
N HIS A 206 -0.64 4.87 17.48
CA HIS A 206 -0.02 6.08 16.93
C HIS A 206 0.25 7.10 18.03
N ASN A 207 0.90 8.21 17.70
CA ASN A 207 1.16 9.33 18.60
C ASN A 207 -0.17 9.98 19.02
N GLN A 208 -0.38 10.10 20.32
CA GLN A 208 -1.66 10.53 20.90
C GLN A 208 -1.66 12.05 21.08
N ASN A 209 -2.24 12.80 20.13
CA ASN A 209 -2.37 14.25 20.20
C ASN A 209 -3.82 14.69 20.47
N SER A 210 -4.04 15.41 21.58
CA SER A 210 -5.38 15.75 22.06
C SER A 210 -6.08 16.94 21.35
N ASP A 211 -5.45 17.60 20.38
CA ASP A 211 -5.99 18.78 19.67
C ASP A 211 -5.64 18.78 18.18
N SER A 212 -5.27 17.61 17.62
CA SER A 212 -4.91 17.50 16.22
C SER A 212 -6.15 17.75 15.35
N THR A 213 -6.12 18.83 14.58
CA THR A 213 -6.89 18.90 13.34
C THR A 213 -6.26 17.88 12.38
N PHE A 214 -6.81 16.67 12.32
CA PHE A 214 -6.53 15.60 11.35
C PHE A 214 -5.21 15.75 10.57
N TYR A 215 -4.09 15.26 11.13
CA TYR A 215 -2.87 15.06 10.36
C TYR A 215 -3.07 13.88 9.39
N GLN A 216 -2.83 14.11 8.10
CA GLN A 216 -2.85 13.02 7.12
C GLN A 216 -1.54 12.25 7.25
N VAL A 217 -1.62 10.98 7.64
CA VAL A 217 -0.43 10.14 7.71
C VAL A 217 -0.03 9.70 6.32
N ASP A 218 1.27 9.47 6.12
CA ASP A 218 1.75 8.73 4.94
C ASP A 218 2.01 7.29 5.32
N LEU A 219 1.72 6.40 4.38
CA LEU A 219 1.82 4.96 4.56
C LEU A 219 2.53 4.35 3.36
N GLU A 220 3.51 3.50 3.65
CA GLU A 220 4.32 2.88 2.62
C GLU A 220 4.47 1.38 2.87
N TYR A 221 4.29 0.60 1.81
CA TYR A 221 4.62 -0.83 1.84
C TYR A 221 6.12 -1.00 1.72
N ILE A 222 6.73 -1.68 2.70
CA ILE A 222 8.19 -1.87 2.75
C ILE A 222 8.61 -3.34 2.76
N GLY A 223 7.65 -4.26 2.72
CA GLY A 223 7.86 -5.70 2.69
C GLY A 223 6.67 -6.50 3.19
N ASP A 224 6.71 -7.84 3.02
CA ASP A 224 5.62 -8.70 3.48
C ASP A 224 5.41 -8.58 4.99
N GLY A 225 4.23 -8.08 5.36
CA GLY A 225 3.88 -7.85 6.75
C GLY A 225 4.57 -6.64 7.39
N GLN A 226 5.14 -5.72 6.60
CA GLN A 226 5.79 -4.52 7.10
C GLN A 226 5.33 -3.28 6.32
N LEU A 227 4.87 -2.28 7.06
CA LEU A 227 4.56 -0.95 6.52
C LEU A 227 5.37 0.10 7.30
N LEU A 228 5.70 1.20 6.63
CA LEU A 228 6.26 2.40 7.25
C LEU A 228 5.16 3.46 7.30
N MET A 229 5.04 4.13 8.44
CA MET A 229 4.10 5.23 8.65
C MET A 229 4.85 6.48 9.06
N LEU A 230 4.55 7.60 8.42
CA LEU A 230 4.86 8.94 8.91
C LEU A 230 3.68 9.43 9.74
N ASP A 231 3.90 9.55 11.04
CA ASP A 231 2.86 9.84 12.04
C ASP A 231 2.94 11.28 12.57
N ASP A 232 1.81 11.77 13.09
CA ASP A 232 1.69 13.11 13.68
C ASP A 232 2.65 13.28 14.86
N SER A 233 2.92 14.52 15.24
CA SER A 233 3.52 14.91 16.51
C SER A 233 2.71 14.40 17.73
N ASN A 234 3.38 14.25 18.87
CA ASN A 234 2.78 13.75 20.13
C ASN A 234 2.27 14.87 21.06
N GLU A 235 2.29 16.14 20.62
CA GLU A 235 1.77 17.29 21.38
C GLU A 235 1.21 18.37 20.44
N LEU A 236 0.59 19.41 21.01
CA LEU A 236 0.10 20.58 20.26
C LEU A 236 1.22 21.19 19.41
N THR A 237 0.94 21.62 18.18
CA THR A 237 1.91 22.37 17.34
C THR A 237 2.50 23.58 18.07
N SER A 238 1.76 24.21 18.99
CA SER A 238 2.26 25.35 19.79
C SER A 238 3.25 24.98 20.90
N ASN A 239 3.32 23.69 21.26
CA ASN A 239 4.19 23.11 22.29
C ASN A 239 5.15 22.06 21.71
N ASP A 240 5.04 21.80 20.42
CA ASP A 240 5.89 20.85 19.73
C ASP A 240 7.36 21.24 19.94
N ASN A 241 8.17 20.21 20.17
CA ASN A 241 9.57 20.33 20.52
C ASN A 241 10.25 19.06 20.08
N ALA A 242 11.58 19.06 20.07
CA ALA A 242 12.33 17.95 19.51
C ALA A 242 12.05 16.55 20.11
N ALA A 243 11.40 16.44 21.27
CA ALA A 243 11.01 15.16 21.88
C ALA A 243 9.61 14.67 21.47
N ASN A 244 8.77 15.55 20.93
CA ASN A 244 7.37 15.31 20.62
C ASN A 244 7.05 15.53 19.13
N ASP A 245 8.05 15.75 18.30
CA ASP A 245 7.90 15.95 16.86
C ASP A 245 7.26 14.73 16.17
N HIS A 246 6.91 14.90 14.90
CA HIS A 246 6.46 13.85 13.99
C HIS A 246 7.41 12.64 14.04
N ALA A 247 6.87 11.47 13.73
CA ALA A 247 7.58 10.23 13.95
C ALA A 247 7.43 9.25 12.79
N PHE A 248 8.54 8.62 12.42
CA PHE A 248 8.47 7.40 11.64
C PHE A 248 8.15 6.21 12.56
N ARG A 249 7.27 5.34 12.07
CA ARG A 249 6.83 4.11 12.74
C ARG A 249 6.86 2.93 11.80
N LEU A 250 7.30 1.79 12.31
CA LEU A 250 7.12 0.51 11.62
C LEU A 250 5.87 -0.19 12.12
N ILE A 251 4.99 -0.54 11.18
CA ILE A 251 3.80 -1.34 11.42
C ILE A 251 4.11 -2.76 10.94
N ASN A 252 4.23 -3.69 11.89
CA ASN A 252 4.64 -5.06 11.63
C ASN A 252 3.53 -6.05 11.94
N ARG A 253 3.31 -7.02 11.05
CA ARG A 253 2.44 -8.16 11.29
C ARG A 253 3.12 -9.11 12.27
N VAL A 254 2.55 -9.25 13.46
CA VAL A 254 3.06 -10.18 14.48
C VAL A 254 2.39 -11.55 14.42
N SER A 255 1.23 -11.65 13.75
CA SER A 255 0.53 -12.93 13.55
C SER A 255 -0.49 -12.82 12.40
N SER A 256 -0.61 -13.88 11.59
CA SER A 256 -1.69 -14.07 10.61
C SER A 256 -3.00 -14.57 11.24
N SER A 257 -3.16 -14.36 12.54
CA SER A 257 -4.33 -14.71 13.33
C SER A 257 -4.51 -13.68 14.44
N PRO A 258 -5.75 -13.43 14.89
CA PRO A 258 -6.00 -12.39 15.88
C PRO A 258 -5.45 -12.72 17.28
N GLY A 259 -5.28 -11.71 18.11
CA GLY A 259 -4.99 -11.84 19.55
C GLY A 259 -3.52 -11.90 19.94
N ALA A 260 -2.60 -11.65 19.00
CA ALA A 260 -1.15 -11.65 19.27
C ALA A 260 -0.55 -10.26 19.48
N ALA A 261 -1.23 -9.19 19.04
CA ALA A 261 -0.73 -7.83 19.22
C ALA A 261 -0.77 -7.43 20.70
N THR A 262 0.25 -6.71 21.12
CA THR A 262 0.40 -6.11 22.44
C THR A 262 0.36 -4.60 22.32
N SER A 263 -0.15 -3.90 23.34
CA SER A 263 -0.20 -2.43 23.38
C SER A 263 0.39 -1.93 24.70
N ASP A 264 1.23 -0.88 24.63
CA ASP A 264 1.81 -0.16 25.77
C ASP A 264 1.80 1.35 25.50
N ASN A 265 0.61 1.97 25.68
CA ASN A 265 0.35 3.38 25.35
C ASN A 265 0.50 3.61 23.84
N ASP A 266 1.34 4.54 23.40
CA ASP A 266 1.54 4.94 22.00
C ASP A 266 2.28 3.90 21.13
N GLN A 267 2.51 2.67 21.63
CA GLN A 267 3.26 1.60 20.95
C GLN A 267 2.45 0.31 20.93
N GLY A 268 2.55 -0.45 19.85
CA GLY A 268 1.91 -1.75 19.69
C GLY A 268 0.62 -1.70 18.87
N GLY A 269 -0.33 -2.58 19.19
CA GLY A 269 -1.63 -2.66 18.54
C GLY A 269 -2.65 -3.41 19.39
N TYR A 270 -3.92 -3.19 19.06
CA TYR A 270 -5.06 -3.84 19.68
C TYR A 270 -5.56 -5.01 18.82
N ASN A 271 -6.50 -5.77 19.38
CA ASN A 271 -6.94 -7.05 18.82
C ASN A 271 -8.47 -7.12 18.71
N ASN A 272 -9.14 -5.98 18.64
CA ASN A 272 -10.58 -6.01 18.62
C ASN A 272 -11.07 -6.28 17.20
N THR A 273 -11.84 -7.37 17.04
CA THR A 273 -12.50 -7.74 15.79
C THR A 273 -11.63 -7.84 14.52
N THR A 274 -10.30 -7.90 14.64
CA THR A 274 -9.36 -8.05 13.52
C THR A 274 -9.25 -9.49 13.00
N THR A 275 -8.76 -9.67 11.77
CA THR A 275 -8.43 -11.00 11.18
C THR A 275 -6.96 -11.40 11.36
N GLU A 276 -6.07 -10.42 11.55
CA GLU A 276 -4.65 -10.60 11.82
C GLU A 276 -4.26 -9.84 13.10
N SER A 277 -2.99 -9.83 13.45
CA SER A 277 -2.44 -8.98 14.52
C SER A 277 -1.23 -8.22 14.02
N TRP A 278 -1.28 -6.91 14.23
CA TRP A 278 -0.25 -5.96 13.80
C TRP A 278 0.14 -5.06 14.97
N GLU A 279 1.39 -4.60 14.98
CA GLU A 279 1.92 -3.70 15.99
C GLU A 279 2.68 -2.55 15.32
N SER A 280 2.44 -1.33 15.79
CA SER A 280 3.18 -0.13 15.40
C SER A 280 4.25 0.20 16.42
N HIS A 281 5.49 0.40 15.97
CA HIS A 281 6.61 0.79 16.82
C HIS A 281 7.30 2.03 16.27
N ARG A 282 7.49 3.05 17.12
CA ARG A 282 8.22 4.28 16.74
C ARG A 282 9.70 3.98 16.56
N ILE A 283 10.22 4.33 15.39
CA ILE A 283 11.62 4.09 15.03
C ILE A 283 12.46 5.37 15.12
N GLY A 284 11.87 6.55 14.95
CA GLY A 284 12.56 7.82 15.18
C GLY A 284 11.64 9.03 15.04
N LEU A 285 12.22 10.22 15.26
CA LEU A 285 11.54 11.51 15.16
C LEU A 285 12.08 12.27 13.95
N ILE A 286 11.24 13.08 13.31
CA ILE A 286 11.60 13.85 12.10
C ILE A 286 12.64 14.91 12.42
N ASN A 287 12.39 15.86 13.32
CA ASN A 287 13.44 16.76 13.84
C ASN A 287 14.29 17.46 12.75
N LEU A 288 13.68 17.85 11.63
CA LEU A 288 14.37 18.55 10.55
C LEU A 288 14.54 20.04 10.84
N ASP A 289 13.63 20.60 11.63
CA ASP A 289 13.76 21.95 12.15
C ASP A 289 14.91 22.05 13.17
N THR A 290 15.95 22.81 12.81
CA THR A 290 17.14 22.99 13.65
C THR A 290 17.52 24.45 13.91
N ALA A 291 17.99 24.72 15.12
CA ALA A 291 18.65 25.97 15.48
C ALA A 291 20.12 25.69 15.85
N ASP A 292 21.06 26.29 15.10
CA ASP A 292 22.51 26.04 15.25
C ASP A 292 22.89 24.54 15.17
N GLY A 293 22.15 23.77 14.34
CA GLY A 293 22.36 22.33 14.15
C GLY A 293 21.83 21.46 15.29
N VAL A 294 20.99 22.01 16.17
CA VAL A 294 20.29 21.28 17.22
C VAL A 294 18.81 21.24 16.88
N PRO A 295 18.16 20.05 16.85
CA PRO A 295 16.73 19.96 16.65
C PRO A 295 15.96 20.80 17.67
N VAL A 296 15.02 21.59 17.17
CA VAL A 296 14.10 22.36 18.00
C VAL A 296 12.69 21.76 18.01
N GLY A 297 12.38 20.84 17.08
CA GLY A 297 11.02 20.34 16.81
C GLY A 297 10.25 21.30 15.91
N HIS A 298 8.94 21.06 15.73
CA HIS A 298 8.07 21.79 14.78
C HIS A 298 8.24 21.43 13.32
N SER A 299 8.84 20.28 12.99
CA SER A 299 8.91 19.86 11.58
C SER A 299 7.50 19.79 10.99
N GLU A 300 7.32 20.28 9.77
CA GLU A 300 6.03 20.28 9.04
C GLU A 300 6.11 19.33 7.84
N PRO A 301 6.33 18.00 8.06
CA PRO A 301 6.52 17.07 6.96
C PRO A 301 5.29 17.04 6.05
N GLN A 302 5.53 17.04 4.74
CA GLN A 302 4.50 17.05 3.70
C GLN A 302 4.22 15.66 3.13
N ASP A 303 5.28 14.88 2.89
CA ASP A 303 5.20 13.53 2.33
C ASP A 303 6.49 12.74 2.66
N SER A 304 6.41 11.40 2.60
CA SER A 304 7.57 10.51 2.68
C SER A 304 7.64 9.53 1.50
N ALA A 305 8.86 9.06 1.19
CA ALA A 305 9.08 7.98 0.22
C ALA A 305 10.21 7.04 0.66
N TYR A 306 9.86 5.79 0.95
CA TYR A 306 10.70 4.67 1.28
C TYR A 306 11.53 4.21 0.08
N TYR A 307 12.75 3.78 0.38
CA TYR A 307 13.58 3.08 -0.59
C TYR A 307 14.50 2.07 0.11
N LEU A 308 14.68 0.92 -0.56
CA LEU A 308 15.71 -0.07 -0.27
C LEU A 308 16.67 -0.11 -1.46
N ASP A 309 17.88 0.38 -1.27
CA ASP A 309 18.93 0.24 -2.26
C ASP A 309 19.46 -1.20 -2.25
N SER A 310 19.05 -2.01 -3.22
CA SER A 310 19.48 -3.41 -3.36
C SER A 310 20.99 -3.55 -3.51
N ALA A 311 21.68 -2.55 -4.06
CA ALA A 311 23.12 -2.61 -4.30
C ALA A 311 23.95 -2.45 -3.01
N THR A 312 23.46 -1.66 -2.06
CA THR A 312 24.20 -1.34 -0.82
C THR A 312 23.54 -1.86 0.45
N GLY A 313 22.28 -2.29 0.38
CA GLY A 313 21.45 -2.67 1.52
C GLY A 313 20.97 -1.48 2.37
N VAL A 314 21.30 -0.24 1.98
CA VAL A 314 20.81 0.96 2.65
C VAL A 314 19.30 1.04 2.49
N ARG A 315 18.60 1.22 3.61
CA ARG A 315 17.14 1.39 3.63
C ARG A 315 16.75 2.56 4.50
N GLY A 316 15.69 3.23 4.11
CA GLY A 316 15.23 4.44 4.77
C GLY A 316 14.07 5.07 4.04
N ALA A 317 13.66 6.23 4.50
CA ALA A 317 12.68 7.05 3.82
C ALA A 317 13.21 8.45 3.59
N TRP A 318 13.01 8.96 2.38
CA TRP A 318 13.03 10.39 2.14
C TRP A 318 11.84 11.03 2.84
N VAL A 319 12.04 12.24 3.35
CA VAL A 319 11.00 13.07 3.92
C VAL A 319 11.16 14.47 3.34
N ALA A 320 10.05 15.04 2.89
CA ALA A 320 9.96 16.44 2.50
C ALA A 320 9.28 17.23 3.63
N GLU A 321 9.87 18.35 4.02
CA GLU A 321 9.44 19.17 5.14
C GLU A 321 9.22 20.61 4.70
N SER A 322 8.06 21.18 5.03
CA SER A 322 7.67 22.51 4.58
C SER A 322 8.19 23.57 5.55
N ASP A 323 9.42 24.03 5.39
CA ASP A 323 9.88 25.23 6.08
C ASP A 323 9.41 26.51 5.34
N GLY A 324 9.23 27.63 6.05
CA GLY A 324 8.73 28.88 5.48
C GLY A 324 9.58 29.51 4.35
N GLY A 325 10.68 28.88 3.94
CA GLY A 325 11.51 29.25 2.80
C GLY A 325 12.14 28.03 2.14
N GLY A 326 11.37 27.26 1.37
CA GLY A 326 11.84 26.20 0.49
C GLY A 326 12.00 24.87 1.22
N ASP A 327 11.28 23.85 0.76
CA ASP A 327 11.09 22.63 1.55
C ASP A 327 12.39 21.85 1.73
N ASP A 328 12.69 21.43 2.97
CA ASP A 328 13.87 20.64 3.28
C ASP A 328 13.62 19.16 2.98
N ILE A 329 14.57 18.52 2.29
CA ILE A 329 14.51 17.11 1.94
C ILE A 329 15.70 16.36 2.52
N ALA A 330 15.42 15.29 3.26
CA ALA A 330 16.40 14.47 3.96
C ALA A 330 16.08 12.97 3.86
N PHE A 331 17.10 12.11 4.05
CA PHE A 331 16.93 10.65 4.05
C PHE A 331 17.12 10.09 5.47
N PHE A 332 16.04 9.61 6.07
CA PHE A 332 16.03 8.98 7.39
C PHE A 332 16.35 7.49 7.25
N GLU A 333 17.52 7.07 7.73
CA GLU A 333 18.00 5.70 7.62
C GLU A 333 17.61 4.87 8.86
N PHE A 334 17.25 3.61 8.64
CA PHE A 334 17.01 2.62 9.71
C PHE A 334 17.47 1.23 9.29
N ASP A 335 17.79 0.37 10.26
CA ASP A 335 18.17 -1.02 9.98
C ASP A 335 16.94 -1.93 9.76
N ALA A 336 17.17 -3.18 9.34
CA ALA A 336 16.09 -4.15 9.11
C ALA A 336 15.25 -4.46 10.38
N ALA A 337 15.79 -4.19 11.57
CA ALA A 337 15.07 -4.35 12.83
C ALA A 337 14.28 -3.09 13.23
N GLY A 338 14.34 -2.01 12.46
CA GLY A 338 13.69 -0.74 12.75
C GLY A 338 14.47 0.14 13.73
N THR A 339 15.76 -0.08 13.90
CA THR A 339 16.60 0.83 14.69
C THR A 339 16.98 2.02 13.82
N SER A 340 16.64 3.24 14.23
CA SER A 340 17.10 4.45 13.55
C SER A 340 18.63 4.56 13.55
N LEU A 341 19.17 4.86 12.38
CA LEU A 341 20.58 5.20 12.15
C LEU A 341 20.76 6.72 11.96
N GLY A 342 19.67 7.48 12.02
CA GLY A 342 19.61 8.93 11.86
C GLY A 342 19.55 9.36 10.40
N TYR A 343 19.69 10.66 10.16
CA TYR A 343 19.76 11.18 8.79
C TYR A 343 21.09 10.87 8.16
N ARG A 344 21.02 10.26 6.98
CA ARG A 344 22.20 9.87 6.24
C ARG A 344 22.88 11.12 5.64
N PRO A 345 24.19 11.32 5.85
CA PRO A 345 24.88 12.48 5.31
C PRO A 345 25.01 12.38 3.79
N PHE A 346 25.09 13.53 3.15
CA PHE A 346 25.38 13.68 1.74
C PHE A 346 26.86 13.95 1.54
N THR A 347 27.39 13.65 0.36
CA THR A 347 28.78 14.01 -0.04
C THR A 347 29.11 15.51 0.07
N THR A 348 28.09 16.37 0.15
CA THR A 348 28.25 17.81 0.41
C THR A 348 28.55 18.15 1.87
N GLY A 349 28.40 17.18 2.78
CA GLY A 349 28.57 17.32 4.23
C GLY A 349 27.30 17.72 4.99
N ASN A 350 26.17 17.89 4.29
CA ASN A 350 24.86 18.17 4.88
C ASN A 350 24.03 16.89 5.02
N THR A 351 22.98 16.90 5.83
CA THR A 351 22.01 15.79 5.96
C THR A 351 20.65 16.09 5.33
N ALA A 352 20.45 17.32 4.88
CA ALA A 352 19.27 17.80 4.17
C ALA A 352 19.70 18.79 3.08
N PHE A 353 18.87 18.95 2.06
CA PHE A 353 18.98 20.00 1.07
C PHE A 353 17.64 20.71 0.95
N ALA A 354 17.69 22.01 0.72
CA ALA A 354 16.51 22.83 0.63
C ALA A 354 16.08 22.95 -0.84
N LEU A 355 14.77 22.79 -1.10
CA LEU A 355 14.22 22.64 -2.43
C LEU A 355 14.14 23.99 -3.15
N ASP A 356 14.50 23.94 -4.43
CA ASP A 356 14.31 25.06 -5.34
C ASP A 356 13.10 24.82 -6.22
N ASN A 357 12.43 25.88 -6.67
CA ASN A 357 11.34 25.76 -7.63
C ASN A 357 11.81 25.16 -8.97
N ASP A 358 13.03 25.49 -9.41
CA ASP A 358 13.68 24.86 -10.57
C ASP A 358 15.20 24.69 -10.30
N PRO A 359 15.60 23.60 -9.62
CA PRO A 359 16.97 23.38 -9.22
C PRO A 359 17.89 23.05 -10.41
N PHE A 360 17.33 22.71 -11.58
CA PHE A 360 18.11 22.60 -12.81
C PHE A 360 18.61 23.97 -13.28
N THR A 361 17.74 24.98 -13.23
CA THR A 361 18.08 26.35 -13.61
C THR A 361 18.86 27.09 -12.52
N ASN A 362 18.43 26.97 -11.26
CA ASN A 362 19.06 27.64 -10.13
C ASN A 362 18.90 26.82 -8.84
N PRO A 363 19.87 25.99 -8.42
CA PRO A 363 19.74 25.15 -7.23
C PRO A 363 19.98 25.89 -5.89
N ALA A 364 19.66 27.18 -5.80
CA ALA A 364 20.09 28.03 -4.67
C ALA A 364 19.11 29.15 -4.28
N SER A 365 17.90 29.20 -4.85
CA SER A 365 16.85 30.13 -4.47
C SER A 365 16.24 29.79 -3.13
N ASN A 366 16.12 28.48 -2.84
CA ASN A 366 15.41 27.94 -1.69
C ASN A 366 13.96 28.44 -1.62
N ASP A 367 13.21 28.20 -2.69
CA ASP A 367 11.85 28.71 -2.87
C ASP A 367 10.88 27.67 -3.45
N GLY A 368 11.29 26.41 -3.58
CA GLY A 368 10.42 25.33 -4.09
C GLY A 368 9.63 24.67 -2.97
N ARG A 369 8.47 24.10 -3.31
CA ARG A 369 7.57 23.43 -2.36
C ARG A 369 7.18 22.04 -2.85
N ALA A 370 7.63 21.01 -2.13
CA ALA A 370 7.29 19.64 -2.38
C ALA A 370 5.88 19.34 -1.85
N ASP A 371 4.99 18.96 -2.77
CA ASP A 371 3.66 18.46 -2.41
C ASP A 371 3.68 16.95 -2.17
N LYS A 372 4.53 16.24 -2.92
CA LYS A 372 4.59 14.78 -2.97
C LYS A 372 5.98 14.34 -3.40
N ILE A 373 6.51 13.26 -2.84
CA ILE A 373 7.76 12.65 -3.24
C ILE A 373 7.59 11.16 -3.52
N PHE A 374 8.36 10.65 -4.46
CA PHE A 374 8.49 9.22 -4.75
C PHE A 374 9.95 8.87 -4.93
N VAL A 375 10.27 7.59 -4.81
CA VAL A 375 11.55 7.07 -5.28
C VAL A 375 11.31 6.17 -6.47
N ASP A 376 12.10 6.37 -7.51
CA ASP A 376 12.10 5.50 -8.66
C ASP A 376 12.67 4.13 -8.28
N ALA A 377 11.82 3.10 -8.31
CA ALA A 377 12.19 1.77 -7.83
C ALA A 377 13.33 1.14 -8.63
N ASP A 378 13.50 1.51 -9.89
CA ASP A 378 14.50 0.95 -10.80
C ASP A 378 15.87 1.63 -10.67
N THR A 379 15.88 2.93 -10.36
CA THR A 379 17.10 3.75 -10.35
C THR A 379 17.50 4.26 -8.97
N GLY A 380 16.57 4.33 -8.03
CA GLY A 380 16.73 4.98 -6.74
C GLY A 380 16.67 6.50 -6.79
N ASP A 381 16.35 7.09 -7.94
CA ASP A 381 16.24 8.53 -8.12
C ASP A 381 15.04 9.08 -7.36
N LEU A 382 15.21 10.25 -6.75
CA LEU A 382 14.14 10.94 -6.05
C LEU A 382 13.30 11.75 -7.06
N ILE A 383 11.99 11.51 -7.06
CA ILE A 383 10.99 12.20 -7.87
C ILE A 383 10.20 13.12 -6.94
N ILE A 384 10.16 14.41 -7.26
CA ILE A 384 9.57 15.44 -6.41
C ILE A 384 8.51 16.16 -7.23
N ILE A 385 7.28 16.19 -6.73
CA ILE A 385 6.20 16.96 -7.32
C ILE A 385 6.12 18.29 -6.60
N GLU A 386 6.30 19.34 -7.38
CA GLU A 386 6.32 20.72 -6.92
C GLU A 386 5.11 21.43 -7.54
N SER A 387 4.17 21.91 -6.74
CA SER A 387 2.93 22.49 -7.27
C SER A 387 3.04 23.96 -7.64
N SER A 388 4.10 24.66 -7.22
CA SER A 388 4.26 26.12 -7.29
C SER A 388 3.06 26.91 -6.74
N PHE A 389 2.12 26.26 -6.05
CA PHE A 389 0.82 26.83 -5.65
C PHE A 389 0.98 28.02 -4.70
N SER A 390 2.02 27.98 -3.88
CA SER A 390 2.36 29.04 -2.91
C SER A 390 3.44 29.99 -3.41
N ASP A 391 3.81 29.92 -4.70
CA ASP A 391 4.74 30.86 -5.31
C ASP A 391 4.12 32.25 -5.47
N ALA A 392 4.97 33.26 -5.61
CA ALA A 392 4.52 34.63 -5.90
C ALA A 392 3.77 34.73 -7.24
N VAL A 393 4.04 33.81 -8.18
CA VAL A 393 3.31 33.63 -9.44
C VAL A 393 3.11 32.13 -9.64
N PRO A 394 2.01 31.56 -9.14
CA PRO A 394 1.77 30.13 -9.25
C PRO A 394 1.71 29.67 -10.71
N THR A 395 2.31 28.51 -10.99
CA THR A 395 2.28 27.80 -12.27
C THR A 395 1.61 26.43 -12.08
N GLU A 396 1.46 25.66 -13.15
CA GLU A 396 1.00 24.27 -13.03
C GLU A 396 2.07 23.41 -12.31
N PRO A 397 1.68 22.30 -11.66
CA PRO A 397 2.63 21.40 -11.05
C PRO A 397 3.73 20.95 -12.01
N GLY A 398 4.93 20.81 -11.50
CA GLY A 398 6.04 20.21 -12.23
C GLY A 398 6.70 19.11 -11.43
N VAL A 399 7.28 18.18 -12.16
CA VAL A 399 8.03 17.06 -11.61
C VAL A 399 9.51 17.34 -11.76
N ILE A 400 10.22 17.27 -10.64
CA ILE A 400 11.66 17.47 -10.53
C ILE A 400 12.27 16.10 -10.20
N ARG A 401 13.28 15.68 -10.96
CA ARG A 401 14.05 14.47 -10.67
C ARG A 401 15.44 14.81 -10.15
N ARG A 402 15.80 14.18 -9.03
CA ARG A 402 17.13 14.24 -8.43
C ARG A 402 17.83 12.90 -8.56
N GLU A 403 18.88 12.86 -9.39
CA GLU A 403 19.68 11.65 -9.58
C GLU A 403 20.37 11.25 -8.27
N VAL A 404 20.22 10.00 -7.84
CA VAL A 404 20.94 9.40 -6.71
C VAL A 404 21.90 8.35 -7.24
N VAL A 405 23.17 8.74 -7.38
CA VAL A 405 24.21 7.86 -7.94
C VAL A 405 24.53 6.68 -7.02
N SER A 406 24.42 6.88 -5.71
CA SER A 406 24.69 5.86 -4.72
C SER A 406 24.09 6.25 -3.37
N TYR A 407 23.38 5.33 -2.71
CA TYR A 407 23.00 5.54 -1.31
C TYR A 407 24.18 5.28 -0.36
N ASP A 408 25.16 4.45 -0.72
CA ASP A 408 26.45 4.37 -0.02
C ASP A 408 27.67 4.48 -0.95
N ASN A 409 28.35 5.62 -0.92
CA ASN A 409 29.58 5.83 -1.69
C ASN A 409 30.84 5.11 -1.12
N GLY A 410 30.68 4.23 -0.13
CA GLY A 410 31.74 3.57 0.62
C GLY A 410 32.24 4.35 1.83
N SER A 411 31.69 5.54 2.09
CA SER A 411 31.94 6.36 3.28
C SER A 411 30.70 6.57 4.14
N GLY A 412 29.58 5.88 3.85
CA GLY A 412 28.31 6.08 4.54
C GLY A 412 27.58 7.35 4.12
N GLU A 413 27.84 7.86 2.91
CA GLU A 413 27.24 9.09 2.40
C GLU A 413 26.44 8.84 1.12
N ILE A 414 25.32 9.55 0.96
CA ILE A 414 24.56 9.61 -0.29
C ILE A 414 25.32 10.50 -1.29
N GLN A 415 25.55 9.94 -2.48
CA GLN A 415 26.13 10.64 -3.60
C GLN A 415 25.04 10.97 -4.61
N PHE A 416 24.78 12.27 -4.82
CA PHE A 416 23.87 12.71 -5.85
C PHE A 416 24.57 12.94 -7.19
N GLY A 417 23.78 12.82 -8.25
CA GLY A 417 24.13 13.22 -9.60
C GLY A 417 23.55 14.59 -9.97
N ALA A 418 23.13 14.74 -11.22
CA ALA A 418 22.56 15.99 -11.72
C ALA A 418 21.07 16.12 -11.35
N TRP A 419 20.58 17.37 -11.32
CA TRP A 419 19.15 17.62 -11.43
C TRP A 419 18.74 17.42 -12.90
N SER A 420 17.55 16.86 -13.12
CA SER A 420 16.93 16.84 -14.45
C SER A 420 16.16 18.13 -14.72
N GLU A 421 15.92 18.45 -15.99
CA GLU A 421 15.01 19.53 -16.36
C GLU A 421 13.62 19.28 -15.73
N LYS A 422 13.02 20.31 -15.12
CA LYS A 422 11.67 20.24 -14.55
C LYS A 422 10.65 19.94 -15.66
N VAL A 423 9.86 18.88 -15.48
CA VAL A 423 8.83 18.48 -16.43
C VAL A 423 7.49 19.03 -15.95
N VAL A 424 6.92 19.98 -16.68
CA VAL A 424 5.68 20.66 -16.27
C VAL A 424 4.46 19.86 -16.73
N LEU A 425 3.51 19.65 -15.82
CA LEU A 425 2.18 19.19 -16.14
C LEU A 425 1.47 20.26 -16.99
N ASN A 426 1.23 19.97 -18.26
CA ASN A 426 0.60 20.91 -19.18
C ASN A 426 -0.65 20.27 -19.78
N PRO A 427 -1.77 20.28 -19.05
CA PRO A 427 -2.98 19.68 -19.56
C PRO A 427 -3.42 20.48 -20.80
N VAL A 428 -3.56 19.82 -21.95
CA VAL A 428 -4.11 20.46 -23.16
C VAL A 428 -5.60 20.70 -22.93
N LYS A 429 -5.95 21.76 -22.19
CA LYS A 429 -7.34 22.18 -21.93
C LYS A 429 -7.89 23.01 -23.11
N ASP A 430 -9.18 22.87 -23.43
CA ASP A 430 -9.83 23.69 -24.46
C ASP A 430 -9.71 25.18 -24.09
N PRO A 431 -9.05 26.03 -24.90
CA PRO A 431 -8.84 27.45 -24.57
C PRO A 431 -10.13 28.26 -24.39
N ALA A 432 -11.29 27.70 -24.74
CA ALA A 432 -12.58 28.36 -24.64
C ALA A 432 -13.17 28.39 -23.21
N SER A 433 -12.67 27.60 -22.25
CA SER A 433 -13.19 27.53 -20.87
C SER A 433 -12.42 28.40 -19.84
N GLU A 434 -11.37 29.11 -20.25
CA GLU A 434 -10.36 29.74 -19.39
C GLU A 434 -10.78 31.08 -18.70
N ALA A 435 -11.85 31.09 -17.92
CA ALA A 435 -12.16 32.21 -17.03
C ALA A 435 -11.89 31.88 -15.54
N GLY A 436 -10.67 31.44 -15.23
CA GLY A 436 -10.20 31.22 -13.86
C GLY A 436 -9.30 29.99 -13.76
N VAL A 437 -7.98 30.20 -13.78
CA VAL A 437 -6.98 29.12 -13.70
C VAL A 437 -7.04 28.54 -12.28
N PHE A 438 -7.50 27.30 -12.16
CA PHE A 438 -7.31 26.48 -10.97
C PHE A 438 -6.12 25.57 -11.26
N PHE A 439 -5.12 25.63 -10.37
CA PHE A 439 -3.91 24.82 -10.41
C PHE A 439 -4.24 23.43 -9.87
N GLU A 440 -3.79 22.38 -10.57
CA GLU A 440 -3.73 21.05 -9.97
C GLU A 440 -2.76 21.12 -8.77
N ARG A 441 -3.01 20.37 -7.69
CA ARG A 441 -2.04 20.20 -6.59
C ARG A 441 -1.27 18.91 -6.82
N GLY A 442 -0.01 18.90 -6.42
CA GLY A 442 0.84 17.73 -6.57
C GLY A 442 0.47 16.58 -5.63
N TYR A 443 -0.24 16.91 -4.54
CA TYR A 443 -0.54 16.00 -3.44
C TYR A 443 -1.36 14.77 -3.88
N PHE A 444 -2.21 14.89 -4.90
CA PHE A 444 -3.04 13.78 -5.39
C PHE A 444 -2.40 13.15 -6.61
N SER A 445 -1.38 12.36 -6.35
CA SER A 445 -0.62 11.71 -7.41
C SER A 445 -0.04 10.36 -7.01
N ALA A 446 0.26 9.56 -8.03
CA ALA A 446 0.92 8.27 -7.93
C ALA A 446 1.99 8.14 -9.02
N TYR A 447 3.04 7.36 -8.76
CA TYR A 447 4.16 7.18 -9.67
C TYR A 447 4.27 5.75 -10.19
N ASP A 448 4.46 5.63 -11.50
CA ASP A 448 4.76 4.39 -12.21
C ASP A 448 6.21 4.44 -12.66
N SER A 449 7.09 3.79 -11.89
CA SER A 449 8.52 3.70 -12.21
C SER A 449 8.78 2.92 -13.49
N VAL A 450 7.96 1.90 -13.78
CA VAL A 450 8.13 1.01 -14.94
C VAL A 450 8.02 1.79 -16.25
N ASN A 451 7.09 2.75 -16.32
CA ASN A 451 6.86 3.56 -17.52
C ASN A 451 7.37 5.00 -17.41
N ASP A 452 7.94 5.39 -16.27
CA ASP A 452 8.39 6.76 -15.98
C ASP A 452 7.24 7.78 -16.10
N GLN A 453 6.10 7.48 -15.46
CA GLN A 453 4.86 8.25 -15.55
C GLN A 453 4.33 8.67 -14.18
N VAL A 454 3.81 9.90 -14.10
CA VAL A 454 3.10 10.40 -12.92
C VAL A 454 1.62 10.56 -13.27
N TYR A 455 0.78 9.96 -12.43
CA TYR A 455 -0.67 10.10 -12.48
C TYR A 455 -1.07 11.19 -11.52
N PHE A 456 -1.88 12.16 -11.97
CA PHE A 456 -2.51 13.18 -11.13
C PHE A 456 -4.02 12.95 -11.18
N TYR A 457 -4.69 12.99 -10.03
CA TYR A 457 -6.13 12.74 -9.92
C TYR A 457 -6.74 13.77 -8.97
N GLU A 458 -7.32 14.83 -9.53
CA GLU A 458 -7.75 16.01 -8.78
C GLU A 458 -9.28 16.20 -8.78
N PRO A 459 -9.86 16.63 -7.64
CA PRO A 459 -11.25 17.08 -7.59
C PRO A 459 -11.39 18.50 -8.15
N GLY A 460 -11.88 18.62 -9.39
CA GLY A 460 -12.27 19.90 -9.98
C GLY A 460 -13.32 20.66 -9.14
N SER A 461 -13.28 22.01 -9.16
CA SER A 461 -14.10 22.86 -8.26
C SER A 461 -15.28 23.62 -8.90
N SER A 462 -15.73 23.27 -10.11
CA SER A 462 -16.88 23.94 -10.76
C SER A 462 -17.43 23.13 -11.95
N PRO A 463 -18.73 23.24 -12.31
CA PRO A 463 -19.39 22.47 -13.38
C PRO A 463 -18.78 22.48 -14.79
N ASP A 464 -17.74 23.27 -14.99
CA ASP A 464 -17.05 23.42 -16.28
C ASP A 464 -15.65 22.74 -16.27
N PHE A 465 -15.30 22.03 -15.19
CA PHE A 465 -14.03 21.30 -15.03
C PHE A 465 -14.34 19.85 -14.62
N GLU A 466 -14.21 18.93 -15.59
CA GLU A 466 -14.32 17.48 -15.41
C GLU A 466 -13.18 16.98 -14.50
N MET A 467 -13.46 16.00 -13.63
CA MET A 467 -12.44 15.33 -12.81
C MET A 467 -11.55 14.46 -13.69
N ASP A 468 -10.41 15.01 -14.10
CA ASP A 468 -9.52 14.33 -15.03
C ASP A 468 -8.43 13.55 -14.27
N VAL A 469 -8.19 12.31 -14.71
CA VAL A 469 -6.90 11.67 -14.45
C VAL A 469 -5.93 12.17 -15.51
N TYR A 470 -4.88 12.87 -15.09
CA TYR A 470 -3.80 13.26 -15.98
C TYR A 470 -2.64 12.30 -15.84
N VAL A 471 -2.03 11.95 -16.97
CA VAL A 471 -0.80 11.19 -17.02
C VAL A 471 0.27 12.08 -17.63
N LEU A 472 1.31 12.34 -16.85
CA LEU A 472 2.51 13.02 -17.31
C LEU A 472 3.62 11.99 -17.54
N ASP A 473 3.99 11.82 -18.80
CA ASP A 473 5.13 11.00 -19.19
C ASP A 473 6.41 11.83 -19.01
N LEU A 474 7.27 11.45 -18.05
CA LEU A 474 8.45 12.24 -17.68
C LEU A 474 9.54 12.19 -18.75
N ALA A 475 9.61 11.11 -19.53
CA ALA A 475 10.58 10.95 -20.61
C ALA A 475 10.29 11.87 -21.80
N THR A 476 9.02 12.13 -22.10
CA THR A 476 8.59 12.92 -23.27
C THR A 476 8.04 14.30 -22.91
N GLY A 477 7.66 14.51 -21.65
CA GLY A 477 6.96 15.70 -21.17
C GLY A 477 5.53 15.84 -21.72
N VAL A 478 4.96 14.75 -22.23
CA VAL A 478 3.59 14.75 -22.78
C VAL A 478 2.59 14.52 -21.65
N THR A 479 1.62 15.43 -21.53
CA THR A 479 0.46 15.26 -20.67
C THR A 479 -0.71 14.69 -21.48
N THR A 480 -1.30 13.59 -20.99
CA THR A 480 -2.55 13.03 -21.50
C THR A 480 -3.62 13.18 -20.43
N SER A 481 -4.82 13.60 -20.79
CA SER A 481 -5.96 13.63 -19.87
C SER A 481 -6.97 12.53 -20.24
N TYR A 482 -7.59 11.96 -19.22
CA TYR A 482 -8.67 10.98 -19.32
C TYR A 482 -9.90 11.52 -18.59
N LEU A 483 -11.07 11.35 -19.23
CA LEU A 483 -12.33 12.01 -18.88
C LEU A 483 -13.00 11.41 -17.62
N ASP A 484 -13.34 12.30 -16.70
CA ASP A 484 -14.31 12.32 -15.60
C ASP A 484 -14.42 11.09 -14.66
N VAL A 485 -13.99 11.29 -13.41
CA VAL A 485 -14.17 10.36 -12.28
C VAL A 485 -15.31 10.78 -11.32
N ASP A 486 -15.92 11.98 -11.37
CA ASP A 486 -17.12 12.40 -10.60
C ASP A 486 -17.56 13.87 -10.91
N GLU A 487 -18.88 14.14 -10.92
CA GLU A 487 -19.48 15.48 -11.12
C GLU A 487 -19.76 16.23 -9.78
N SER A 488 -19.04 15.95 -8.69
CA SER A 488 -19.40 16.43 -7.34
C SER A 488 -18.97 17.89 -7.04
N ILE A 489 -19.67 18.83 -7.65
CA ILE A 489 -19.51 20.31 -7.54
C ILE A 489 -19.67 20.93 -6.13
N ASN A 490 -20.01 20.18 -5.08
CA ASN A 490 -20.38 20.78 -3.78
C ASN A 490 -19.45 20.49 -2.60
N LEU A 491 -18.25 19.94 -2.82
CA LEU A 491 -17.45 19.40 -1.71
C LEU A 491 -16.68 20.42 -0.85
N PHE A 492 -16.42 21.66 -1.30
CA PHE A 492 -15.41 22.51 -0.62
C PHE A 492 -15.90 23.82 0.03
N PHE A 493 -17.21 24.09 0.11
CA PHE A 493 -17.71 25.34 0.75
C PHE A 493 -18.24 25.18 2.19
N GLY A 494 -17.96 24.06 2.86
CA GLY A 494 -18.46 23.78 4.20
C GLY A 494 -17.46 23.94 5.35
N GLY A 495 -16.15 23.80 5.11
CA GLY A 495 -15.15 23.75 6.18
C GLY A 495 -13.78 24.18 5.66
N SER A 496 -13.03 24.88 6.50
CA SER A 496 -11.74 25.48 6.21
C SER A 496 -10.56 24.50 6.04
N ASN A 497 -10.79 23.23 5.67
CA ASN A 497 -9.74 22.21 5.64
C ASN A 497 -9.52 21.64 4.23
N PRO A 498 -8.56 22.17 3.45
CA PRO A 498 -8.23 21.71 2.10
C PRO A 498 -7.34 20.44 2.08
N SER A 499 -7.34 19.68 3.17
CA SER A 499 -6.42 18.56 3.48
C SER A 499 -7.12 17.21 3.58
N LEU A 500 -8.23 16.99 2.85
CA LEU A 500 -8.99 15.72 2.88
C LEU A 500 -9.26 15.18 1.46
N GLY A 501 -8.39 15.48 0.49
CA GLY A 501 -8.61 15.05 -0.89
C GLY A 501 -8.22 13.59 -1.15
N ASP A 502 -8.70 13.08 -2.29
CA ASP A 502 -8.57 11.70 -2.76
C ASP A 502 -7.11 11.22 -2.75
N LYS A 503 -6.85 10.06 -2.16
CA LYS A 503 -5.50 9.45 -2.11
C LYS A 503 -5.40 8.35 -3.15
N GLY A 504 -4.20 7.92 -3.50
CA GLY A 504 -4.06 6.82 -4.43
C GLY A 504 -2.69 6.19 -4.43
N THR A 505 -2.62 5.00 -4.99
CA THR A 505 -1.39 4.24 -5.16
C THR A 505 -1.39 3.57 -6.53
N PHE A 506 -0.20 3.49 -7.13
CA PHE A 506 0.06 2.75 -8.35
C PHE A 506 0.79 1.45 -8.01
N PHE A 507 0.47 0.38 -8.73
CA PHE A 507 1.22 -0.87 -8.65
C PHE A 507 1.22 -1.58 -10.01
N PHE A 508 2.30 -2.33 -10.28
CA PHE A 508 2.48 -3.05 -11.53
C PHE A 508 2.61 -4.55 -11.28
N LEU A 509 1.68 -5.35 -11.82
CA LEU A 509 1.69 -6.80 -11.67
C LEU A 509 2.27 -7.50 -12.88
N GLY A 510 3.04 -8.57 -12.65
CA GLY A 510 3.66 -9.32 -13.73
C GLY A 510 4.74 -8.55 -14.50
N GLY A 511 5.25 -7.47 -13.90
CA GLY A 511 6.60 -6.98 -14.18
C GLY A 511 7.59 -8.03 -13.69
N THR A 512 8.80 -8.02 -14.24
CA THR A 512 9.90 -8.82 -13.71
C THR A 512 10.31 -8.19 -12.38
N GLU A 513 9.56 -8.44 -11.31
CA GLU A 513 10.15 -8.29 -9.97
C GLU A 513 11.26 -9.31 -9.86
N PHE A 514 12.47 -8.84 -9.53
CA PHE A 514 13.54 -9.74 -9.13
C PHE A 514 13.08 -10.40 -7.83
N ASP A 515 12.73 -11.68 -7.93
CA ASP A 515 12.48 -12.50 -6.77
C ASP A 515 13.71 -12.38 -5.84
N VAL A 516 13.53 -12.31 -4.52
CA VAL A 516 14.68 -12.20 -3.59
C VAL A 516 15.70 -13.34 -3.74
N ALA A 517 15.32 -14.44 -4.39
CA ALA A 517 16.18 -15.55 -4.75
C ALA A 517 16.69 -15.57 -6.21
N ASP A 518 16.30 -14.60 -7.03
CA ASP A 518 16.82 -14.32 -8.38
C ASP A 518 18.11 -13.50 -8.24
N PHE A 519 19.22 -14.21 -8.09
CA PHE A 519 20.52 -13.62 -7.79
C PHE A 519 21.28 -13.19 -9.05
N ASP A 520 20.84 -13.59 -10.25
CA ASP A 520 21.43 -13.10 -11.51
C ASP A 520 20.56 -12.12 -12.29
N GLU A 521 19.43 -11.74 -11.68
CA GLU A 521 18.54 -10.66 -12.11
C GLU A 521 18.03 -10.90 -13.53
N ASP A 522 17.67 -12.14 -13.86
CA ASP A 522 17.19 -12.51 -15.19
C ASP A 522 15.66 -12.76 -15.24
N GLY A 523 14.99 -12.58 -14.10
CA GLY A 523 13.54 -12.64 -13.93
C GLY A 523 13.03 -14.06 -13.65
N ASP A 524 13.91 -15.03 -13.37
CA ASP A 524 13.54 -16.34 -12.87
C ASP A 524 14.43 -16.81 -11.72
N VAL A 525 13.92 -17.76 -10.91
CA VAL A 525 14.71 -18.43 -9.86
C VAL A 525 15.05 -19.84 -10.33
N ASP A 526 16.24 -20.02 -10.88
CA ASP A 526 16.70 -21.25 -11.47
C ASP A 526 18.11 -21.71 -11.01
N SER A 527 18.73 -22.57 -11.82
CA SER A 527 20.04 -23.12 -11.53
C SER A 527 21.21 -22.14 -11.69
N ALA A 528 21.00 -21.03 -12.38
CA ALA A 528 21.94 -19.94 -12.56
C ALA A 528 22.04 -19.10 -11.27
N ASP A 529 20.92 -18.80 -10.62
CA ASP A 529 20.89 -18.23 -9.26
C ASP A 529 21.58 -19.12 -8.26
N LEU A 530 21.32 -20.44 -8.33
CA LEU A 530 22.01 -21.38 -7.48
C LEU A 530 23.53 -21.35 -7.68
N ALA A 531 24.01 -21.00 -8.88
CA ALA A 531 25.43 -20.83 -9.12
C ALA A 531 25.96 -19.56 -8.43
N THR A 532 25.19 -18.47 -8.45
CA THR A 532 25.47 -17.22 -7.73
C THR A 532 25.49 -17.45 -6.21
N TRP A 533 24.45 -18.06 -5.64
CA TRP A 533 24.40 -18.43 -4.22
C TRP A 533 25.61 -19.29 -3.80
N LYS A 534 25.98 -20.30 -4.62
CA LYS A 534 27.14 -21.16 -4.34
C LYS A 534 28.47 -20.42 -4.38
N ALA A 535 28.58 -19.38 -5.19
CA ALA A 535 29.79 -18.55 -5.27
C ALA A 535 29.91 -17.63 -4.04
N SER A 536 28.76 -17.22 -3.49
CA SER A 536 28.65 -16.30 -2.36
C SER A 536 28.65 -17.00 -0.99
N PHE A 537 28.29 -18.30 -0.93
CA PHE A 537 28.17 -19.08 0.32
C PHE A 537 29.40 -18.99 1.23
N GLY A 538 29.23 -18.37 2.41
CA GLY A 538 30.29 -18.14 3.39
C GLY A 538 31.41 -17.20 2.93
N VAL A 539 31.18 -16.39 1.89
CA VAL A 539 32.13 -15.44 1.31
C VAL A 539 31.64 -14.00 1.47
N ASN A 540 30.41 -13.70 1.05
CA ASN A 540 29.76 -12.38 1.09
C ASN A 540 28.23 -12.57 1.00
N GLY A 541 27.46 -11.48 1.12
CA GLY A 541 25.99 -11.48 0.99
C GLY A 541 25.47 -11.50 -0.46
N GLY A 542 26.25 -12.01 -1.42
CA GLY A 542 25.83 -12.04 -2.83
C GLY A 542 24.77 -13.09 -3.15
N GLY A 543 24.20 -13.74 -2.14
CA GLY A 543 23.05 -14.64 -2.22
C GLY A 543 22.22 -14.56 -0.95
N ASP A 544 22.18 -13.38 -0.34
CA ASP A 544 21.51 -13.05 0.93
C ASP A 544 20.04 -12.73 0.67
N THR A 545 19.14 -13.57 1.17
CA THR A 545 17.69 -13.44 0.98
C THR A 545 16.96 -13.00 2.24
N ASP A 546 17.61 -13.07 3.41
CA ASP A 546 17.05 -12.60 4.69
C ASP A 546 17.71 -11.31 5.22
N ALA A 547 18.63 -10.76 4.42
CA ALA A 547 19.33 -9.50 4.61
C ALA A 547 20.18 -9.44 5.88
N ASP A 548 20.76 -10.58 6.31
CA ASP A 548 21.60 -10.66 7.50
C ASP A 548 23.09 -10.34 7.24
N GLY A 549 23.42 -10.05 5.99
CA GLY A 549 24.75 -9.66 5.52
C GLY A 549 25.66 -10.82 5.17
N ASP A 550 25.16 -12.06 5.18
CA ASP A 550 25.89 -13.23 4.73
C ASP A 550 25.12 -14.11 3.72
N THR A 551 25.67 -15.27 3.37
CA THR A 551 25.01 -16.18 2.43
C THR A 551 25.17 -17.57 3.00
N ASP A 552 24.07 -18.09 3.54
CA ASP A 552 24.07 -19.31 4.31
C ASP A 552 22.88 -20.24 3.99
N GLY A 553 22.66 -21.23 4.89
CA GLY A 553 21.62 -22.22 4.71
C GLY A 553 20.18 -21.69 4.85
N ALA A 554 19.96 -20.56 5.52
CA ALA A 554 18.69 -19.85 5.56
C ALA A 554 18.35 -19.32 4.17
N ASP A 555 19.32 -18.69 3.50
CA ASP A 555 19.12 -18.17 2.16
C ASP A 555 18.87 -19.23 1.11
N PHE A 556 19.62 -20.33 1.24
CA PHE A 556 19.41 -21.48 0.38
C PHE A 556 17.98 -22.02 0.50
N LEU A 557 17.39 -21.94 1.69
CA LEU A 557 16.03 -22.41 1.91
C LEU A 557 15.00 -21.48 1.27
N THR A 558 15.25 -20.17 1.24
CA THR A 558 14.45 -19.20 0.49
C THR A 558 14.54 -19.49 -1.01
N TRP A 559 15.75 -19.63 -1.56
CA TRP A 559 15.95 -20.03 -2.95
C TRP A 559 15.24 -21.35 -3.30
N GLN A 560 15.31 -22.36 -2.44
CA GLN A 560 14.61 -23.64 -2.66
C GLN A 560 13.08 -23.51 -2.71
N ARG A 561 12.51 -22.58 -1.97
CA ARG A 561 11.06 -22.32 -1.94
C ARG A 561 10.60 -21.54 -3.18
N HIS A 562 11.49 -20.70 -3.70
CA HIS A 562 11.21 -19.80 -4.81
C HIS A 562 11.61 -20.40 -6.17
N TYR A 563 12.38 -21.49 -6.19
CA TYR A 563 12.82 -22.18 -7.41
C TYR A 563 11.67 -22.46 -8.40
N THR A 564 11.73 -21.79 -9.55
CA THR A 564 10.74 -21.87 -10.64
C THR A 564 11.15 -22.85 -11.74
N GLY A 565 12.40 -23.29 -11.74
CA GLY A 565 12.95 -24.21 -12.74
C GLY A 565 12.25 -25.57 -12.79
N ALA A 566 12.32 -26.24 -13.95
CA ALA A 566 11.65 -27.53 -14.14
C ALA A 566 12.19 -28.60 -13.17
N ILE A 567 11.36 -29.04 -12.23
CA ILE A 567 11.67 -30.17 -11.34
C ILE A 567 11.91 -31.41 -12.21
N ALA A 568 13.17 -31.79 -12.36
CA ALA A 568 13.53 -33.01 -13.06
C ALA A 568 12.78 -34.18 -12.40
N PRO A 569 12.05 -35.02 -13.17
CA PRO A 569 11.31 -36.13 -12.60
C PRO A 569 12.28 -36.99 -11.79
N VAL A 570 11.99 -37.16 -10.51
CA VAL A 570 12.76 -38.03 -9.61
C VAL A 570 12.76 -39.42 -10.23
N GLY A 571 13.85 -39.75 -10.93
CA GLY A 571 14.03 -41.07 -11.53
C GLY A 571 13.87 -42.09 -10.42
N ALA A 572 13.02 -43.10 -10.64
CA ALA A 572 12.73 -44.14 -9.66
C ALA A 572 14.05 -44.66 -9.06
N VAL A 573 14.28 -44.36 -7.78
CA VAL A 573 15.45 -44.83 -7.06
C VAL A 573 15.39 -46.36 -7.09
N PRO A 574 16.37 -47.06 -7.68
CA PRO A 574 16.37 -48.51 -7.67
C PRO A 574 16.38 -48.98 -6.20
N GLU A 575 15.29 -49.62 -5.76
CA GLU A 575 15.19 -50.04 -4.36
C GLU A 575 16.39 -50.93 -3.99
N PRO A 576 17.10 -50.64 -2.89
CA PRO A 576 18.23 -51.44 -2.47
C PRO A 576 17.78 -52.83 -2.01
N GLY A 577 17.86 -53.83 -2.90
CA GLY A 577 18.08 -55.24 -2.56
C GLY A 577 17.16 -55.90 -1.52
N SER A 578 15.95 -55.38 -1.24
CA SER A 578 14.99 -55.94 -0.28
C SER A 578 14.71 -57.43 -0.55
N ALA A 579 14.67 -57.79 -1.85
CA ALA A 579 14.55 -59.18 -2.30
C ALA A 579 15.78 -60.04 -1.95
N VAL A 580 16.99 -59.47 -1.96
CA VAL A 580 18.23 -60.17 -1.61
C VAL A 580 18.30 -60.42 -0.10
N LEU A 581 17.88 -59.46 0.73
CA LEU A 581 17.79 -59.64 2.19
C LEU A 581 16.69 -60.63 2.58
N ALA A 582 15.55 -60.62 1.88
CA ALA A 582 14.49 -61.62 2.06
C ALA A 582 14.96 -63.04 1.65
N LEU A 583 15.69 -63.16 0.54
CA LEU A 583 16.27 -64.44 0.10
C LEU A 583 17.37 -64.93 1.06
N ALA A 584 18.22 -64.04 1.57
CA ALA A 584 19.28 -64.38 2.51
C ALA A 584 18.71 -64.85 3.88
N SER A 585 17.66 -64.19 4.36
CA SER A 585 16.97 -64.57 5.60
C SER A 585 16.21 -65.90 5.47
N LEU A 586 15.57 -66.15 4.32
CA LEU A 586 14.94 -67.44 4.02
C LEU A 586 15.98 -68.58 3.90
N CYS A 587 17.13 -68.31 3.28
CA CYS A 587 18.23 -69.28 3.23
C CYS A 587 18.80 -69.58 4.62
N GLY A 588 18.98 -68.56 5.47
CA GLY A 588 19.45 -68.71 6.85
C GLY A 588 18.51 -69.57 7.71
N LEU A 589 17.19 -69.37 7.56
CA LEU A 589 16.17 -70.17 8.25
C LEU A 589 16.16 -71.63 7.79
N ALA A 590 16.36 -71.90 6.49
CA ALA A 590 16.44 -73.26 5.95
C ALA A 590 17.66 -74.03 6.50
N PHE A 591 18.81 -73.36 6.67
CA PHE A 591 20.00 -73.97 7.29
C PHE A 591 19.82 -74.21 8.80
N ALA A 592 19.12 -73.32 9.51
CA ALA A 592 18.84 -73.49 10.94
C ALA A 592 17.89 -74.67 11.23
N VAL A 593 16.88 -74.90 10.38
CA VAL A 593 15.94 -76.04 10.53
C VAL A 593 16.64 -77.38 10.25
N ARG A 594 17.61 -77.42 9.33
CA ARG A 594 18.34 -78.65 8.99
C ARG A 594 19.36 -79.08 10.04
N ARG A 595 19.78 -78.17 10.95
CA ARG A 595 20.69 -78.46 12.07
C ARG A 595 19.98 -78.96 13.35
N ARG A 596 18.64 -78.95 13.38
CA ARG A 596 17.81 -79.38 14.53
C ARG A 596 17.08 -80.71 14.31
N ARG A 597 17.40 -81.45 13.25
CA ARG A 597 17.07 -82.87 13.06
C ARG A 597 18.36 -83.66 13.12
#